data_AF-D8GS66-F1
#
_entry.id   AF-D8GS66-F1
#
_cell.length_a   1.000
_cell.length_b   1.000
_cell.length_c   1.000
_cell.angle_alpha   90.00
_cell.angle_beta   90.00
_cell.angle_gamma   90.00
#
_symmetry.space_group_name_H-M   'P 1'
#
loop_
_entity.id
_entity.type
_entity.pdbx_description
1 polymer ?
#
loop_
_entity_poly.entity_id
_entity_poly.type
_entity_poly.pdbx_seq_one_letter_code
_entity_poly.pdbx_strand_id
1 'polypeptide(L)'
;MKIGVLAFQGGVVEHIKHLKSLNCEDVEVKKCEELDDISGIILPGGESTTIGKSLKKMGGFQKLKEKIINGLPVWGTCARMILLDKNIEYV
;
A
#
# COMPACT_ATOMS: atom_id res chain seq x y z
N MET A 1 1.93 17.02 0.21
CA MET A 1 1.10 15.87 -0.22
C MET A 1 1.68 14.63 0.41
N LYS A 2 0.86 13.88 1.17
CA LYS A 2 1.33 12.79 2.03
C LYS A 2 1.00 11.45 1.41
N ILE A 3 2.02 10.68 1.05
CA ILE A 3 1.87 9.42 0.32
C ILE A 3 2.26 8.25 1.22
N GLY A 4 1.34 7.32 1.41
CA GLY A 4 1.60 6.07 2.11
C GLY A 4 2.39 5.10 1.23
N VAL A 5 3.35 4.38 1.80
CA VAL A 5 4.07 3.28 1.16
C VAL A 5 3.88 2.03 2.02
N LEU A 6 3.25 0.99 1.48
CA LEU A 6 2.98 -0.23 2.24
C LEU A 6 4.28 -0.97 2.58
N ALA A 7 4.68 -0.94 3.85
CA ALA A 7 6.05 -1.24 4.29
C ALA A 7 6.20 -2.58 5.04
N PHE A 8 5.54 -3.64 4.56
CA PHE A 8 5.68 -4.99 5.13
C PHE A 8 6.83 -5.80 4.55
N GLN A 9 7.06 -5.67 3.25
CA GLN A 9 8.06 -6.41 2.49
C GLN A 9 8.20 -5.77 1.12
N GLY A 10 9.39 -5.87 0.52
CA GLY A 10 9.63 -5.48 -0.86
C GLY A 10 10.38 -4.15 -1.05
N GLY A 11 10.25 -3.56 -2.24
CA GLY A 11 10.99 -2.37 -2.70
C GLY A 11 10.54 -1.05 -2.07
N VAL A 12 10.45 -0.99 -0.74
CA VAL A 12 9.94 0.17 0.02
C VAL A 12 10.91 1.35 -0.06
N VAL A 13 12.22 1.08 0.08
CA VAL A 13 13.27 2.10 0.16
C VAL A 13 13.36 2.91 -1.13
N GLU A 14 13.19 2.26 -2.27
CA GLU A 14 13.21 2.87 -3.59
C GLU A 14 12.08 3.89 -3.75
N HIS A 15 10.86 3.55 -3.31
CA HIS A 15 9.74 4.48 -3.36
C HIS A 15 9.89 5.65 -2.39
N ILE A 16 10.39 5.43 -1.18
CA ILE A 16 10.68 6.51 -0.23
C ILE A 16 11.69 7.49 -0.83
N LYS A 17 12.78 6.99 -1.40
CA LYS A 17 13.79 7.83 -2.08
C LYS A 17 13.18 8.63 -3.22
N HIS A 18 12.31 8.00 -4.02
CA HIS A 18 11.64 8.67 -5.12
C HIS A 18 10.70 9.77 -4.63
N LEU A 19 9.88 9.52 -3.60
CA LEU A 19 8.99 10.51 -3.00
C LEU A 19 9.76 11.71 -2.43
N LYS A 20 10.89 11.45 -1.75
CA LYS A 20 11.77 12.50 -1.23
C LYS A 20 12.35 13.37 -2.34
N SER A 21 12.75 12.77 -3.47
CA SER A 21 13.23 13.54 -4.63
C SER A 21 12.17 14.45 -5.27
N LEU A 22 10.89 14.14 -5.02
CA LEU A 22 9.73 14.92 -5.47
C LEU A 22 9.19 15.89 -4.40
N ASN A 23 9.90 16.06 -3.28
CA ASN A 23 9.45 16.85 -2.11
C ASN A 23 8.05 16.43 -1.59
N CYS A 24 7.71 15.15 -1.69
CA CYS A 24 6.50 14.58 -1.10
C CYS A 24 6.79 14.09 0.32
N GLU A 25 5.79 14.17 1.20
CA GLU A 25 5.86 13.55 2.53
C GLU A 25 5.57 12.06 2.38
N ASP A 26 6.45 11.22 2.92
CA ASP A 26 6.29 9.76 2.92
C ASP A 26 5.82 9.23 4.27
N VAL A 27 4.95 8.21 4.24
CA VAL A 27 4.52 7.44 5.41
C VAL A 27 4.74 5.97 5.13
N GLU A 28 5.62 5.32 5.91
CA GLU A 28 5.70 3.86 5.90
C GLU A 28 4.47 3.26 6.59
N VAL A 29 3.55 2.69 5.81
CA VAL A 29 2.32 2.09 6.33
C VAL A 29 2.60 0.66 6.79
N LYS A 30 2.64 0.48 8.11
CA LYS A 30 2.80 -0.78 8.86
C LYS A 30 1.64 -1.04 9.84
N LYS A 31 0.75 -0.06 10.03
CA LYS A 31 -0.44 -0.06 10.90
C LYS A 31 -1.66 0.49 10.18
N CYS A 32 -2.86 0.08 10.62
CA CYS A 32 -4.12 0.56 10.05
C CYS A 32 -4.35 2.06 10.21
N GLU A 33 -3.92 2.62 11.34
CA GLU A 33 -4.09 4.04 11.69
C GLU A 33 -3.30 4.96 10.74
N GLU A 34 -2.17 4.47 10.21
CA GLU A 34 -1.33 5.22 9.27
C GLU A 34 -1.99 5.39 7.89
N LEU A 35 -3.10 4.68 7.63
CA LEU A 35 -3.91 4.89 6.44
C LEU A 35 -4.81 6.12 6.55
N ASP A 36 -5.02 6.71 7.72
CA ASP A 36 -6.05 7.76 7.90
C ASP A 36 -5.71 9.07 7.20
N ASP A 37 -4.44 9.46 7.26
CA ASP A 37 -3.95 10.77 6.84
C ASP A 37 -2.99 10.66 5.64
N ILE A 38 -3.43 9.99 4.58
CA ILE A 38 -2.67 9.88 3.33
C ILE A 38 -3.55 10.31 2.14
N SER A 39 -2.92 11.02 1.20
CA SER A 39 -3.51 11.49 -0.05
C SER A 39 -3.45 10.44 -1.17
N GLY A 40 -2.67 9.37 -0.99
CA GLY A 40 -2.51 8.27 -1.93
C GLY A 40 -1.64 7.17 -1.32
N ILE A 41 -1.67 5.97 -1.91
CA ILE A 41 -0.89 4.84 -1.42
C ILE A 41 -0.12 4.14 -2.54
N ILE A 42 1.15 3.85 -2.27
CA ILE A 42 2.00 3.01 -3.09
C ILE A 42 2.03 1.61 -2.50
N LEU A 43 1.79 0.65 -3.37
CA LEU A 43 1.96 -0.76 -3.09
C LEU A 43 3.26 -1.23 -3.82
N PRO A 44 4.45 -1.13 -3.17
CA PRO A 44 5.73 -1.65 -3.70
C PRO A 44 5.71 -3.10 -4.18
N GLY A 45 6.59 -3.44 -5.12
CA GLY A 45 6.81 -4.83 -5.55
C GLY A 45 7.32 -5.72 -4.41
N GLY A 46 6.96 -7.01 -4.45
CA GLY A 46 7.25 -8.00 -3.42
C GLY A 46 6.45 -9.28 -3.67
N GLU A 47 6.41 -10.19 -2.69
CA GLU A 47 5.62 -11.43 -2.80
C GLU A 47 4.16 -11.17 -2.35
N SER A 48 3.23 -11.25 -3.30
CA SER A 48 1.83 -10.83 -3.12
C SER A 48 1.10 -11.61 -2.03
N THR A 49 1.39 -12.90 -1.87
CA THR A 49 0.73 -13.77 -0.89
C THR A 49 1.09 -13.36 0.54
N THR A 50 2.37 -13.14 0.78
CA THR A 50 2.94 -12.71 2.06
C THR A 50 2.37 -11.37 2.47
N ILE A 51 2.31 -10.42 1.53
CA ILE A 51 1.78 -9.08 1.78
C ILE A 51 0.28 -9.13 2.05
N GLY A 52 -0.49 -9.91 1.27
CA GLY A 52 -1.93 -10.10 1.49
C GLY A 52 -2.21 -10.69 2.87
N LYS A 53 -1.42 -11.69 3.29
CA LYS A 53 -1.49 -12.27 4.65
C LYS A 53 -1.17 -11.25 5.72
N SER A 54 -0.14 -10.42 5.55
CA SER A 54 0.20 -9.36 6.51
C SER A 54 -0.89 -8.29 6.62
N LEU A 55 -1.46 -7.85 5.49
CA LEU A 55 -2.60 -6.91 5.45
C LEU A 55 -3.84 -7.46 6.16
N LYS A 56 -4.15 -8.75 5.97
CA LYS A 56 -5.23 -9.44 6.69
C LYS A 56 -4.94 -9.52 8.18
N LYS A 57 -3.73 -9.95 8.58
CA LYS A 57 -3.33 -10.09 9.99
C LYS A 57 -3.45 -8.80 10.78
N MET A 58 -3.19 -7.67 10.14
CA MET A 58 -3.29 -6.36 10.78
C MET A 58 -4.73 -5.82 10.84
N GLY A 59 -5.70 -6.44 10.17
CA GLY A 59 -7.05 -5.89 10.01
C GLY A 59 -7.12 -4.68 9.08
N GLY A 60 -6.01 -4.34 8.40
CA GLY A 60 -5.92 -3.15 7.54
C GLY A 60 -6.44 -3.36 6.14
N PHE A 61 -6.65 -4.62 5.74
CA PHE A 61 -7.15 -4.96 4.41
C PHE A 61 -8.50 -4.31 4.11
N GLN A 62 -9.47 -4.44 5.03
CA GLN A 62 -10.82 -3.91 4.84
C GLN A 62 -10.80 -2.38 4.76
N LYS A 63 -10.08 -1.72 5.67
CA LYS A 63 -9.92 -0.27 5.68
C LYS A 63 -9.24 0.24 4.41
N LEU A 64 -8.15 -0.39 3.97
CA LEU A 64 -7.47 -0.04 2.72
C LEU A 64 -8.42 -0.19 1.53
N LYS A 65 -9.14 -1.32 1.44
CA LYS A 65 -10.12 -1.57 0.38
C LYS A 65 -11.20 -0.48 0.34
N GLU A 66 -11.76 -0.12 1.48
CA GLU A 66 -12.77 0.95 1.59
C GLU A 66 -12.21 2.30 1.12
N LYS A 67 -11.00 2.69 1.55
CA LYS A 67 -10.40 3.95 1.09
C LYS A 67 -10.16 3.95 -0.42
N ILE A 68 -9.71 2.83 -0.99
CA ILE A 68 -9.51 2.69 -2.45
C ILE A 68 -10.83 2.83 -3.20
N ILE A 69 -11.90 2.15 -2.74
CA ILE A 69 -13.24 2.26 -3.33
C ILE A 69 -13.77 3.70 -3.23
N ASN A 70 -13.46 4.40 -2.13
CA ASN A 70 -13.83 5.79 -1.91
C ASN A 70 -12.92 6.81 -2.63
N GLY A 71 -12.02 6.34 -3.51
CA GLY A 71 -11.25 7.20 -4.41
C GLY A 71 -9.82 7.52 -3.96
N LEU A 72 -9.28 6.82 -2.96
CA LEU A 72 -7.85 6.93 -2.63
C LEU A 72 -7.00 6.48 -3.84
N PRO A 73 -6.14 7.34 -4.40
CA PRO A 73 -5.25 6.97 -5.49
C PRO A 73 -4.29 5.85 -5.08
N VAL A 74 -4.16 4.83 -5.93
CA VAL A 74 -3.28 3.68 -5.68
C VAL A 74 -2.27 3.54 -6.80
N TRP A 75 -1.01 3.37 -6.42
CA TRP A 75 0.05 2.97 -7.33
C TRP A 75 0.56 1.57 -6.97
N GLY A 76 0.08 0.56 -7.70
CA GLY A 76 0.61 -0.80 -7.62
C GLY A 76 1.76 -0.99 -8.60
N THR A 77 2.89 -1.51 -8.13
CA THR A 77 4.03 -1.89 -8.99
C THR A 77 4.23 -3.41 -9.04
N CYS A 78 4.51 -3.96 -10.23
CA CYS A 78 4.76 -5.38 -10.46
C CYS A 78 3.59 -6.27 -9.99
N ALA A 79 3.84 -7.29 -9.15
CA ALA A 79 2.84 -8.24 -8.66
C ALA A 79 1.71 -7.61 -7.82
N ARG A 80 1.76 -6.32 -7.47
CA ARG A 80 0.73 -5.67 -6.64
C ARG A 80 -0.49 -5.16 -7.40
N MET A 81 -0.49 -5.24 -8.74
CA MET A 81 -1.72 -5.08 -9.53
C MET A 81 -2.72 -6.22 -9.27
N ILE A 82 -2.21 -7.39 -8.86
CA ILE A 82 -2.97 -8.57 -8.43
C ILE A 82 -3.85 -8.22 -7.21
N LEU A 83 -3.33 -7.42 -6.26
CA LEU A 83 -4.08 -6.95 -5.06
C LEU A 83 -5.26 -6.04 -5.38
N LEU A 84 -5.31 -5.52 -6.60
CA LEU A 84 -6.38 -4.66 -7.09
C LEU A 84 -7.37 -5.45 -7.95
N ASP A 85 -7.10 -6.72 -8.24
CA ASP A 85 -8.03 -7.59 -8.95
C ASP A 85 -9.21 -7.95 -8.05
N LYS A 86 -10.43 -7.80 -8.60
CA LYS A 86 -11.68 -8.14 -7.91
C LYS A 86 -11.90 -9.65 -7.81
N ASN A 87 -11.18 -10.45 -8.59
CA ASN A 87 -11.38 -11.89 -8.74
C ASN A 87 -10.38 -12.75 -7.95
N ILE A 88 -9.51 -12.14 -7.13
CA ILE A 88 -8.47 -12.88 -6.42
C ILE A 88 -8.86 -13.13 -4.96
N GLU A 89 -8.98 -14.42 -4.63
CA GLU A 89 -9.07 -14.89 -3.26
C GLU A 89 -7.66 -15.10 -2.68
N TYR A 90 -7.27 -14.22 -1.77
CA TYR A 90 -6.04 -14.40 -1.01
C TYR A 90 -6.24 -15.48 0.06
N VAL A 91 -5.73 -16.69 -0.18
CA VAL A 91 -5.67 -17.80 0.78
C VAL A 91 -4.67 -17.55 1.89
#